data_AF-A0A4U9D358-F1
#
_entry.id   AF-A0A4U9D358-F1
#
_cell.length_a   1.000
_cell.length_b   1.000
_cell.length_c   1.000
_cell.angle_alpha   90.00
_cell.angle_beta   90.00
_cell.angle_gamma   90.00
#
_symmetry.space_group_name_H-M   'P 1'
#
loop_
_entity.id
_entity.type
_entity.pdbx_description
1 polymer ?
#
loop_
_entity_poly.entity_id
_entity_poly.type
_entity_poly.pdbx_seq_one_letter_code
_entity_poly.pdbx_strand_id
1 'polypeptide(L)' 'MFEQRVNSDVLTVSTVNSQDQVTQKPLRDSVKPGTEELFCSLNGQDVSDLYELVLAEVEQPLLDMVMQYTPR' A
#
# COMPACT_ATOMS: atom_id res chain seq x y z
N MET A 1 27.84 3.98 -12.50
CA MET A 1 26.41 3.97 -12.89
C MET A 1 25.62 3.83 -11.61
N PHE A 2 24.92 4.88 -11.18
CA PHE A 2 23.93 4.73 -10.11
C PHE A 2 22.71 4.13 -10.76
N GLU A 3 22.46 2.84 -10.48
CA GLU A 3 21.20 2.23 -10.84
C GLU A 3 20.10 3.10 -10.27
N GLN A 4 19.27 3.64 -11.16
CA GLN A 4 18.02 4.29 -10.82
C GLN A 4 17.16 3.19 -10.19
N ARG A 5 17.35 2.97 -8.87
CA ARG A 5 16.44 2.16 -8.07
C ARG A 5 15.07 2.75 -8.29
N VAL A 6 14.34 2.15 -9.21
CA VAL A 6 12.92 2.38 -9.38
C VAL A 6 12.33 2.18 -7.99
N ASN A 7 11.80 3.27 -7.44
CA ASN A 7 11.38 3.49 -6.05
C ASN A 7 10.56 2.33 -5.42
N SER A 8 10.04 1.44 -6.27
CA SER A 8 9.46 0.12 -6.01
C SER A 8 10.10 -0.74 -4.93
N ASP A 9 11.43 -0.76 -4.83
CA ASP A 9 12.16 -1.69 -3.95
C ASP A 9 12.43 -1.12 -2.54
N VAL A 10 12.06 0.12 -2.28
CA VAL A 10 12.27 0.75 -0.96
C VAL A 10 11.21 0.32 0.06
N LEU A 11 9.98 0.08 -0.38
CA LEU A 11 8.85 -0.31 0.46
C LEU A 11 8.32 -1.66 -0.02
N THR A 12 8.79 -2.74 0.62
CA THR A 12 8.37 -4.11 0.29
C THR A 12 7.60 -4.75 1.45
N VAL A 13 6.71 -5.68 1.10
CA VAL A 13 5.94 -6.50 2.03
C VAL A 13 6.29 -7.96 1.80
N SER A 14 6.50 -8.70 2.89
CA SER A 14 6.70 -10.14 2.87
C SER A 14 5.38 -10.85 2.53
N THR A 15 5.41 -11.73 1.54
CA THR A 15 4.26 -12.53 1.07
C THR A 15 4.72 -13.95 0.84
N VAL A 16 3.80 -14.91 0.95
CA VAL A 16 4.06 -16.30 0.57
C VAL A 16 3.60 -16.51 -0.86
N ASN A 17 4.45 -17.10 -1.71
CA ASN A 17 4.09 -17.45 -3.09
C ASN A 17 3.41 -18.83 -3.16
N SER A 18 3.02 -19.27 -4.35
CA SER A 18 2.37 -20.58 -4.57
C SER A 18 3.25 -21.81 -4.27
N GLN A 19 4.52 -21.62 -3.92
CA GLN A 19 5.47 -22.67 -3.56
C GLN A 19 5.83 -22.63 -2.06
N ASP A 20 5.00 -21.98 -1.23
CA ASP A 20 5.23 -21.77 0.20
C ASP A 20 6.54 -21.02 0.54
N GLN A 21 7.07 -20.23 -0.39
CA GLN A 21 8.27 -19.43 -0.15
C GLN A 21 7.93 -17.98 0.18
N VAL A 22 8.65 -17.41 1.15
CA VAL A 22 8.56 -15.99 1.48
C VAL A 22 9.28 -15.18 0.41
N THR A 23 8.52 -14.32 -0.27
CA THR A 23 8.99 -13.36 -1.26
C THR A 23 8.69 -11.94 -0.81
N GLN A 24 9.43 -10.97 -1.36
CA GLN A 24 9.17 -9.55 -1.17
C GLN A 24 8.41 -9.02 -2.38
N LYS A 25 7.27 -8.37 -2.15
CA LYS A 25 6.58 -7.61 -3.20
C LYS A 25 6.55 -6.12 -2.85
N PRO A 26 6.59 -5.22 -3.84
CA PRO A 26 6.37 -3.80 -3.59
C PRO A 26 5.06 -3.54 -2.85
N LEU A 27 5.05 -2.58 -1.93
CA LEU A 27 3.86 -2.18 -1.16
C LEU A 27 2.69 -1.83 -2.09
N ARG A 28 2.96 -1.14 -3.21
CA ARG A 28 1.97 -0.81 -4.24
C ARG A 28 1.22 -2.04 -4.78
N ASP A 29 1.87 -3.19 -4.88
CA ASP A 29 1.25 -4.44 -5.37
C ASP A 29 0.45 -5.14 -4.27
N SER A 30 0.67 -4.75 -3.00
CA SER A 30 -0.17 -5.17 -1.87
C SER A 30 -1.40 -4.29 -1.69
N VAL A 31 -1.32 -3.01 -2.05
CA VAL A 31 -2.43 -2.04 -1.91
C VAL A 31 -3.49 -2.20 -3.01
N LYS A 32 -3.08 -2.60 -4.23
CA LYS A 32 -3.98 -2.85 -5.38
C LYS A 32 -5.21 -3.70 -5.02
N PRO A 33 -5.07 -4.95 -4.50
CA PRO A 33 -6.24 -5.80 -4.24
C PRO A 33 -7.19 -5.21 -3.19
N GLY A 34 -6.68 -4.55 -2.14
CA GLY A 34 -7.53 -3.90 -1.13
C GLY A 34 -8.30 -2.71 -1.71
N THR A 35 -7.67 -1.96 -2.61
CA THR A 35 -8.31 -0.84 -3.31
C THR A 35 -9.38 -1.32 -4.29
N GLU A 36 -9.12 -2.43 -5.01
CA GLU A 36 -10.11 -3.06 -5.90
C GLU A 36 -11.33 -3.59 -5.14
N GLU A 37 -11.13 -4.20 -3.97
CA GLU A 37 -12.23 -4.67 -3.10
C GLU A 37 -13.06 -3.49 -2.56
N LEU A 38 -12.39 -2.40 -2.18
CA LEU A 38 -13.06 -1.16 -1.78
C LEU A 38 -13.90 -0.61 -2.95
N PHE A 39 -13.37 -0.58 -4.17
CA PHE A 39 -14.11 -0.15 -5.37
C PHE A 39 -15.30 -1.06 -5.71
N CYS A 40 -15.15 -2.37 -5.56
CA CYS A 40 -16.25 -3.32 -5.74
C CYS A 40 -17.34 -3.13 -4.68
N SER A 41 -16.95 -2.86 -3.43
CA SER A 41 -17.88 -2.66 -2.32
C SER A 41 -18.71 -1.38 -2.43
N LEU A 42 -18.22 -0.38 -3.18
CA LEU A 42 -18.93 0.88 -3.41
C LEU A 42 -20.17 0.73 -4.33
N ASN A 43 -20.35 -0.43 -4.99
CA ASN A 43 -21.59 -0.91 -5.61
C ASN A 43 -22.43 0.15 -6.37
N GLY A 44 -21.78 1.00 -7.16
CA GLY A 44 -22.44 2.01 -8.00
C GLY A 44 -22.93 3.26 -7.28
N GLN A 45 -22.52 3.51 -6.02
CA GLN A 45 -22.70 4.83 -5.43
C GLN A 45 -21.84 5.87 -6.17
N ASP A 46 -22.38 7.08 -6.36
CA ASP A 46 -21.63 8.23 -6.86
C ASP A 46 -20.62 8.65 -5.77
N VAL A 47 -19.45 8.02 -5.77
CA VAL A 47 -18.40 8.26 -4.79
C VAL A 47 -17.64 9.52 -5.22
N SER A 48 -18.16 10.66 -4.77
CA SER A 48 -17.31 11.83 -4.54
C SER A 48 -16.28 11.39 -3.49
N ASP A 49 -15.00 11.73 -3.63
CA ASP A 49 -13.98 11.53 -2.57
C ASP A 49 -13.30 10.15 -2.51
N LEU A 50 -13.37 9.35 -3.60
CA LEU A 50 -12.65 8.06 -3.70
C LEU A 50 -11.14 8.17 -3.41
N TYR A 51 -10.52 9.26 -3.88
CA TYR A 51 -9.11 9.51 -3.65
C TYR A 51 -8.81 9.80 -2.17
N GLU A 52 -9.64 10.61 -1.51
CA GLU A 52 -9.51 10.89 -0.08
C GLU A 52 -9.72 9.63 0.77
N LEU A 53 -10.67 8.77 0.38
CA LEU A 53 -10.93 7.52 1.07
C LEU A 53 -9.71 6.59 1.03
N VAL A 54 -9.10 6.41 -0.15
CA VAL A 54 -7.87 5.61 -0.28
C VAL A 54 -6.70 6.28 0.43
N LEU A 55 -6.59 7.61 0.36
CA LEU A 55 -5.53 8.35 1.04
C LEU A 55 -5.62 8.20 2.56
N ALA A 56 -6.83 8.26 3.15
CA ALA A 56 -7.04 8.11 4.59
C ALA A 56 -6.58 6.73 5.10
N GLU A 57 -6.84 5.67 4.34
CA GLU A 57 -6.43 4.30 4.68
C GLU A 57 -4.90 4.14 4.66
N VAL A 58 -4.21 4.88 3.78
CA VAL A 58 -2.74 4.83 3.65
C VAL A 58 -2.05 5.80 4.61
N GLU A 59 -2.65 6.96 4.89
CA GLU A 59 -2.06 8.01 5.71
C GLU A 59 -1.96 7.61 7.19
N GLN A 60 -2.97 6.91 7.73
CA GLN A 60 -2.94 6.48 9.13
C GLN A 60 -1.72 5.61 9.50
N PRO A 61 -1.45 4.47 8.82
CA PRO A 61 -0.29 3.64 9.15
C PRO A 61 1.03 4.36 8.82
N LEU A 62 1.05 5.22 7.80
CA LEU A 62 2.23 6.02 7.47
C LEU A 62 2.56 7.00 8.60
N LEU A 63 1.57 7.75 9.06
CA LEU A 63 1.73 8.74 10.12
C LEU A 63 2.15 8.09 11.44
N ASP A 64 1.54 6.96 11.80
CA ASP A 64 1.91 6.20 12.99
C ASP A 64 3.39 5.76 12.96
N MET A 65 3.84 5.16 11.85
CA MET A 65 5.24 4.76 11.68
C MET A 65 6.20 5.96 11.72
N VAL A 66 5.84 7.08 11.11
CA VAL A 66 6.66 8.30 11.14
C VAL A 66 6.75 8.84 12.57
N MET A 67 5.64 8.91 13.30
CA MET A 67 5.62 9.37 14.68
C MET A 67 6.46 8.48 15.60
N GLN A 68 6.42 7.15 15.40
CA GLN A 68 7.27 6.20 16.11
C GLN A 68 8.76 6.34 15.76
N TYR A 69 9.08 6.73 14.52
CA TYR A 69 10.46 6.94 14.06
C TYR A 69 11.04 8.30 14.51
N THR A 70 10.18 9.31 14.72
CA THR A 70 10.54 10.60 15.31
C THR A 70 9.93 10.79 16.70
N PRO A 71 10.28 9.94 17.69
CA PRO A 71 9.83 10.13 19.05
C PRO A 71 10.56 11.36 19.61
N ARG A 72 9.79 12.36 20.02
CA ARG A 72 10.32 13.51 20.77
C ARG A 72 10.33 13.22 22.25
#